data_AF-A0A7J3ML47-F1
#
_entry.id   AF-A0A7J3ML47-F1
#
_cell.length_a   1.000
_cell.length_b   1.000
_cell.length_c   1.000
_cell.angle_alpha   90.00
_cell.angle_beta   90.00
_cell.angle_gamma   90.00
#
_symmetry.space_group_name_H-M   'P 1'
#
loop_
_entity.id
_entity.type
_entity.pdbx_description
1 polymer ?
#
loop_
_entity_poly.entity_id
_entity_poly.type
_entity_poly.pdbx_seq_one_letter_code
_entity_poly.pdbx_strand_id
1 'polypeptide(L)'
;DLLIRRFGKEYEEVYDAYLKVFSEMPIAALFRNSVILVHGGLARRVSRIQDLEEAGKGGVEPEDPRVFETIWNDPSEDVEDFSPNPRGPGIYCFGKSALQRFLNENGLRMMVRSHEPVAGGYRVFFEGSLITVFSCRFYGIKPAALDLKDNGFSFVSLE
;
A
#
# COMPACT_ATOMS: atom_id res chain seq x y z
N ASP A 1 -25.22 9.37 -4.55
CA ASP A 1 -26.09 8.87 -5.64
C ASP A 1 -26.23 7.36 -5.73
N LEU A 2 -25.16 6.57 -5.94
CA LEU A 2 -25.27 5.11 -6.09
C LEU A 2 -25.85 4.42 -4.84
N LEU A 3 -25.37 4.77 -3.65
CA LEU A 3 -25.88 4.24 -2.39
C LEU A 3 -27.36 4.59 -2.17
N ILE A 4 -27.75 5.84 -2.42
CA ILE A 4 -29.15 6.29 -2.34
C ILE A 4 -30.04 5.47 -3.28
N ARG A 5 -29.61 5.28 -4.54
CA ARG A 5 -30.37 4.48 -5.51
C ARG A 5 -30.51 3.01 -5.09
N ARG A 6 -29.52 2.45 -4.41
CA ARG A 6 -29.48 1.03 -4.03
C ARG A 6 -30.17 0.72 -2.70
N PHE A 7 -30.07 1.62 -1.73
CA PHE A 7 -30.48 1.42 -0.34
C PHE A 7 -31.57 2.40 0.13
N GLY A 8 -31.99 3.35 -0.71
CA GLY A 8 -33.10 4.26 -0.39
C GLY A 8 -32.80 5.11 0.84
N LYS A 9 -33.69 5.08 1.83
CA LYS A 9 -33.57 5.88 3.06
C LYS A 9 -32.49 5.37 4.03
N GLU A 10 -32.08 4.11 3.89
CA GLU A 10 -31.09 3.46 4.78
C GLU A 10 -29.64 3.72 4.32
N TYR A 11 -29.44 4.52 3.26
CA TYR A 11 -28.12 4.69 2.65
C TYR A 11 -27.07 5.28 3.62
N GLU A 12 -27.49 6.14 4.56
CA GLU A 12 -26.61 6.75 5.56
C GLU A 12 -26.12 5.70 6.56
N GLU A 13 -27.04 4.91 7.13
CA GLU A 13 -26.72 3.83 8.06
C GLU A 13 -25.78 2.79 7.42
N VAL A 14 -26.05 2.43 6.17
CA VAL A 14 -25.20 1.50 5.41
C VAL A 14 -23.82 2.11 5.15
N TYR A 15 -23.75 3.38 4.77
CA TYR A 15 -22.49 4.08 4.55
C TYR A 15 -21.63 4.13 5.82
N ASP A 16 -22.23 4.52 6.94
CA ASP A 16 -21.55 4.58 8.24
C ASP A 16 -21.06 3.19 8.69
N ALA A 17 -21.85 2.14 8.42
CA ALA A 17 -21.42 0.77 8.67
C ALA A 17 -20.17 0.39 7.84
N TYR A 18 -20.09 0.78 6.57
CA TYR A 18 -18.89 0.57 5.75
C TYR A 18 -17.70 1.37 6.27
N LEU A 19 -17.89 2.64 6.66
CA LEU A 19 -16.82 3.45 7.23
C LEU A 19 -16.26 2.82 8.50
N LYS A 20 -17.12 2.26 9.35
CA LYS A 20 -16.68 1.51 10.54
C LYS A 20 -15.89 0.26 10.17
N VAL A 21 -16.25 -0.46 9.10
CA VAL A 21 -15.43 -1.61 8.65
C VAL A 21 -14.06 -1.14 8.16
N PHE A 22 -14.01 -0.04 7.39
CA PHE A 22 -12.75 0.49 6.86
C PHE A 22 -11.82 1.04 7.94
N SER A 23 -12.37 1.62 9.03
CA SER A 23 -11.56 2.10 10.16
C SER A 23 -10.88 0.97 10.94
N GLU A 24 -11.37 -0.26 10.83
CA GLU A 24 -10.80 -1.43 11.52
C GLU A 24 -9.85 -2.25 10.63
N MET A 25 -9.68 -1.89 9.36
CA MET A 25 -8.80 -2.64 8.46
C MET A 25 -7.32 -2.43 8.83
N PRO A 26 -6.49 -3.49 8.77
CA PRO A 26 -5.06 -3.39 9.06
C PRO A 26 -4.35 -2.50 8.02
N ILE A 27 -3.33 -1.77 8.47
CA ILE A 27 -2.50 -0.90 7.61
C ILE A 27 -1.47 -1.70 6.82
N ALA A 28 -0.93 -2.74 7.45
CA ALA A 28 0.12 -3.59 6.90
C ALA A 28 -0.07 -5.04 7.34
N ALA A 29 0.53 -5.96 6.60
CA ALA A 29 0.65 -7.36 6.98
C ALA A 29 2.08 -7.87 6.80
N LEU A 30 2.48 -8.83 7.61
CA LEU A 30 3.77 -9.52 7.47
C LEU A 30 3.55 -10.93 6.94
N PHE A 31 4.16 -11.25 5.80
CA PHE A 31 4.20 -12.59 5.27
C PHE A 31 5.52 -13.26 5.66
N ARG A 32 5.42 -14.33 6.45
CA ARG A 32 6.54 -15.16 6.94
C ARG A 32 7.68 -14.34 7.57
N ASN A 33 7.34 -13.23 8.25
CA ASN A 33 8.29 -12.32 8.90
C ASN A 33 9.43 -11.84 7.97
N SER A 34 9.20 -11.83 6.65
CA SER A 34 10.24 -11.55 5.65
C SER A 34 9.75 -10.61 4.55
N VAL A 35 8.44 -10.51 4.34
CA VAL A 35 7.84 -9.59 3.36
C VAL A 35 6.78 -8.75 4.06
N ILE A 36 6.87 -7.43 3.90
CA ILE A 36 5.82 -6.51 4.35
C ILE A 36 4.85 -6.20 3.20
N LEU A 37 3.56 -6.24 3.48
CA LEU A 37 2.48 -5.93 2.55
C LEU A 37 1.82 -4.63 2.99
N VAL A 38 1.77 -3.64 2.12
CA VAL A 38 1.13 -2.32 2.37
C VAL A 38 0.28 -1.91 1.18
N HIS A 39 -0.56 -0.89 1.32
CA HIS A 39 -1.32 -0.35 0.18
C HIS A 39 -0.44 0.57 -0.70
N GLY A 40 0.06 1.66 -0.10
CA GLY A 40 0.89 2.68 -0.74
C GLY A 40 2.36 2.31 -0.69
N GLY A 41 3.06 2.62 0.39
CA GLY A 41 4.50 2.40 0.44
C GLY A 41 5.16 2.79 1.77
N LEU A 42 6.44 3.14 1.72
CA LEU A 42 7.20 3.51 2.92
C LEU A 42 6.86 4.94 3.37
N ALA A 43 6.54 5.10 4.65
CA ALA A 43 6.42 6.41 5.29
C ALA A 43 7.77 6.91 5.84
N ARG A 44 7.99 8.23 5.82
CA ARG A 44 9.25 8.87 6.24
C ARG A 44 9.56 8.68 7.72
N ARG A 45 8.51 8.57 8.54
CA ARG A 45 8.59 8.46 10.00
C ARG A 45 8.38 7.03 10.50
N VAL A 46 8.59 6.05 9.63
CA VAL A 46 8.49 4.63 9.94
C VAL A 46 9.84 4.00 9.64
N SER A 47 10.62 3.79 10.70
CA SER A 47 11.92 3.09 10.62
C SER A 47 11.75 1.63 11.01
N ARG A 48 10.82 1.34 11.92
CA ARG A 48 10.51 0.00 12.43
C ARG A 48 9.04 -0.31 12.20
N ILE A 49 8.71 -1.59 12.04
CA ILE A 49 7.31 -2.04 11.90
C ILE A 49 6.48 -1.62 13.12
N GLN A 50 7.06 -1.64 14.32
CA GLN A 50 6.41 -1.22 15.56
C GLN A 50 5.95 0.24 15.51
N ASP A 51 6.61 1.11 14.72
CA ASP A 51 6.19 2.50 14.59
C ASP A 51 4.79 2.62 13.94
N LEU A 52 4.37 1.61 13.16
CA LEU A 52 2.99 1.51 12.61
C LEU A 52 2.01 0.91 13.62
N GLU A 53 2.45 -0.06 14.43
CA GLU A 53 1.63 -0.62 15.52
C GLU A 53 1.29 0.44 16.55
N GLU A 54 2.28 1.26 16.93
CA GLU A 54 2.12 2.38 17.86
C GLU A 54 1.23 3.51 17.30
N ALA A 55 1.27 3.74 15.99
CA ALA A 55 0.38 4.73 15.36
C ALA A 55 -1.09 4.30 15.45
N GLY A 56 -1.35 2.99 15.32
CA GLY A 56 -2.69 2.44 15.16
C GLY A 56 -3.34 2.89 13.86
N LYS A 57 -4.44 2.24 13.43
CA LYS A 57 -5.16 2.64 12.21
C LYS A 57 -5.78 4.06 12.30
N GLY A 58 -6.03 4.53 13.52
CA GLY A 58 -6.78 5.75 13.78
C GLY A 58 -8.26 5.54 13.50
N GLY A 59 -8.95 6.61 13.08
CA GLY A 59 -10.35 6.55 12.67
C GLY A 59 -10.53 6.20 11.19
N VAL A 60 -11.70 6.59 10.66
CA VAL A 60 -12.03 6.50 9.23
C VAL A 60 -10.94 7.19 8.39
N GLU A 61 -10.56 8.41 8.81
CA GLU A 61 -9.45 9.14 8.23
C GLU A 61 -8.19 8.98 9.10
N PRO A 62 -7.06 8.53 8.55
CA PRO A 62 -5.82 8.40 9.30
C PRO A 62 -5.19 9.78 9.55
N GLU A 63 -5.24 10.24 10.80
CA GLU A 63 -4.63 11.52 11.21
C GLU A 63 -3.11 11.41 11.41
N ASP A 64 -2.60 10.22 11.76
CA ASP A 64 -1.18 10.01 11.96
C ASP A 64 -0.45 10.01 10.61
N PRO A 65 0.54 10.90 10.40
CA PRO A 65 1.30 10.97 9.15
C PRO A 65 1.97 9.64 8.76
N ARG A 66 2.34 8.77 9.71
CA ARG A 66 2.92 7.45 9.45
C ARG A 66 1.95 6.57 8.69
N VAL A 67 0.68 6.58 9.10
CA VAL A 67 -0.40 5.79 8.50
C VAL A 67 -0.80 6.38 7.16
N PHE A 68 -1.01 7.70 7.13
CA PHE A 68 -1.37 8.41 5.89
C PHE A 68 -0.32 8.19 4.81
N GLU A 69 0.96 8.42 5.11
CA GLU A 69 2.05 8.22 4.16
C GLU A 69 2.17 6.74 3.74
N THR A 70 1.92 5.77 4.64
CA THR A 70 1.97 4.34 4.27
C THR A 70 0.86 3.94 3.28
N ILE A 71 -0.28 4.62 3.33
CA ILE A 71 -1.40 4.38 2.41
C ILE A 71 -1.19 5.09 1.07
N TRP A 72 -0.49 6.23 1.04
CA TRP A 72 -0.46 7.13 -0.12
C TRP A 72 0.89 7.31 -0.82
N ASN A 73 2.02 7.00 -0.17
CA ASN A 73 3.34 7.21 -0.78
C ASN A 73 3.59 6.26 -1.97
N ASP A 74 4.40 6.72 -2.91
CA ASP A 74 4.78 5.94 -4.11
C ASP A 74 6.30 5.72 -4.21
N PRO A 75 6.77 4.62 -4.81
CA PRO A 75 8.17 4.48 -5.14
C PRO A 75 8.55 5.36 -6.33
N SER A 76 9.79 5.84 -6.35
CA SER A 76 10.37 6.46 -7.54
C SER A 76 11.82 6.01 -7.72
N GLU A 77 12.20 5.70 -8.97
CA GLU A 77 13.58 5.39 -9.34
C GLU A 77 14.43 6.66 -9.56
N ASP A 78 13.79 7.84 -9.61
CA ASP A 78 14.45 9.13 -9.80
C ASP A 78 14.90 9.77 -8.47
N VAL A 79 14.65 9.08 -7.35
CA VAL A 79 14.88 9.58 -5.99
C VAL A 79 15.61 8.50 -5.20
N GLU A 80 16.60 8.89 -4.39
CA GLU A 80 17.30 7.96 -3.50
C GLU A 80 16.60 7.79 -2.15
N ASP A 81 16.18 8.90 -1.55
CA ASP A 81 15.52 8.92 -0.24
C ASP A 81 14.04 9.29 -0.37
N PHE A 82 13.63 10.51 0.00
CA PHE A 82 12.26 10.98 -0.19
C PHE A 82 12.19 12.30 -0.95
N SER A 83 11.13 12.47 -1.74
CA SER A 83 10.81 13.75 -2.38
C SER A 83 9.30 14.00 -2.37
N PRO A 84 8.82 15.24 -2.50
CA PRO A 84 7.39 15.52 -2.60
C PRO A 84 6.74 14.81 -3.80
N ASN A 85 5.53 14.28 -3.61
CA ASN A 85 4.78 13.59 -4.65
C ASN A 85 3.73 14.53 -5.29
N PRO A 86 3.54 14.49 -6.63
CA PRO A 86 2.52 15.29 -7.31
C PRO A 86 1.06 14.97 -6.90
N ARG A 87 0.79 13.85 -6.20
CA ARG A 87 -0.55 13.50 -5.71
C ARG A 87 -1.14 14.52 -4.76
N GLY A 88 -0.31 15.23 -3.99
CA GLY A 88 -0.80 16.23 -3.07
C GLY A 88 0.08 16.41 -1.81
N PRO A 89 -0.32 17.35 -0.95
CA PRO A 89 0.41 17.65 0.27
C PRO A 89 0.44 16.44 1.21
N GLY A 90 1.58 16.23 1.86
CA GLY A 90 1.77 15.12 2.80
C GLY A 90 2.05 13.78 2.14
N ILE A 91 2.11 13.71 0.80
CA ILE A 91 2.43 12.49 0.05
C ILE A 91 3.84 12.63 -0.53
N TYR A 92 4.60 11.55 -0.47
CA TYR A 92 6.01 11.52 -0.88
C TYR A 92 6.29 10.37 -1.85
N CYS A 93 7.26 10.60 -2.73
CA CYS A 93 7.96 9.54 -3.41
C CYS A 93 9.06 9.02 -2.49
N PHE A 94 9.26 7.70 -2.43
CA PHE A 94 10.39 7.07 -1.72
C PHE A 94 11.28 6.29 -2.68
N GLY A 95 12.58 6.32 -2.41
CA GLY A 95 13.63 5.76 -3.24
C GLY A 95 14.21 4.45 -2.72
N LYS A 96 15.18 3.93 -3.47
CA LYS A 96 15.89 2.68 -3.15
C LYS A 96 16.56 2.75 -1.77
N SER A 97 17.28 3.83 -1.49
CA SER A 97 18.03 3.97 -0.24
C SER A 97 17.11 4.05 0.97
N ALA A 98 15.97 4.75 0.88
CA ALA A 98 14.95 4.78 1.92
C ALA A 98 14.42 3.37 2.24
N LEU A 99 14.00 2.64 1.19
CA LEU A 99 13.44 1.31 1.34
C LEU A 99 14.46 0.33 1.91
N GLN A 100 15.69 0.33 1.41
CA GLN A 100 16.73 -0.60 1.88
C GLN A 100 17.06 -0.40 3.35
N ARG A 101 17.12 0.84 3.84
CA ARG A 101 17.30 1.10 5.28
C ARG A 101 16.16 0.50 6.10
N PHE A 102 14.91 0.73 5.69
CA PHE A 102 13.74 0.16 6.37
C PHE A 102 13.75 -1.38 6.35
N LEU A 103 14.01 -2.00 5.20
CA LEU A 103 14.05 -3.46 5.09
C LEU A 103 15.14 -4.07 5.98
N ASN A 104 16.34 -3.49 5.97
CA ASN A 104 17.47 -3.96 6.77
C ASN A 104 17.22 -3.81 8.28
N GLU A 105 16.67 -2.67 8.72
CA GLU A 105 16.34 -2.42 10.14
C GLU A 105 15.34 -3.45 10.68
N ASN A 106 14.43 -3.94 9.82
CA ASN A 106 13.36 -4.86 10.19
C ASN A 106 13.65 -6.32 9.83
N GLY A 107 14.83 -6.64 9.30
CA GLY A 107 15.17 -8.00 8.84
C GLY A 107 14.27 -8.51 7.70
N LEU A 108 13.70 -7.60 6.91
CA LEU A 108 12.82 -7.92 5.78
C LEU A 108 13.60 -8.03 4.48
N ARG A 109 13.10 -8.83 3.55
CA ARG A 109 13.68 -8.97 2.20
C ARG A 109 13.02 -8.06 1.18
N MET A 110 11.73 -7.76 1.36
CA MET A 110 10.91 -7.16 0.31
C MET A 110 9.70 -6.44 0.88
N MET A 111 9.26 -5.40 0.16
CA MET A 111 7.94 -4.81 0.30
C MET A 111 7.07 -5.17 -0.91
N VAL A 112 5.80 -5.49 -0.68
CA VAL A 112 4.79 -5.61 -1.73
C VAL A 112 3.73 -4.55 -1.49
N ARG A 113 3.37 -3.82 -2.54
CA ARG A 113 2.37 -2.76 -2.50
C ARG A 113 1.35 -2.88 -3.64
N SER A 114 0.30 -2.06 -3.58
CA SER A 114 -0.67 -1.91 -4.66
C SER A 114 -0.77 -0.46 -5.14
N HIS A 115 -1.93 0.20 -5.11
CA HIS A 115 -2.16 1.64 -5.26
C HIS A 115 -1.84 2.33 -6.62
N GLU A 116 -0.86 1.87 -7.40
CA GLU A 116 -0.54 2.42 -8.73
C GLU A 116 -0.92 1.44 -9.86
N PRO A 117 -1.71 1.87 -10.87
CA PRO A 117 -1.90 1.08 -12.07
C PRO A 117 -0.57 1.02 -12.84
N VAL A 118 -0.07 -0.19 -13.07
CA VAL A 118 1.19 -0.44 -13.76
C VAL A 118 0.95 -1.29 -15.00
N ALA A 119 1.73 -1.04 -16.05
CA ALA A 119 1.63 -1.81 -17.30
C ALA A 119 1.82 -3.31 -17.02
N GLY A 120 0.92 -4.15 -17.54
CA GLY A 120 0.95 -5.60 -17.29
C GLY A 120 0.46 -6.05 -15.91
N GLY A 121 -0.03 -5.12 -15.07
CA GLY A 121 -0.64 -5.43 -13.77
C GLY A 121 0.35 -5.66 -12.63
N TYR A 122 1.66 -5.63 -12.91
CA TYR A 122 2.68 -5.64 -11.87
C TYR A 122 3.94 -4.90 -12.33
N ARG A 123 4.76 -4.46 -11.37
CA ARG A 123 6.09 -3.89 -11.62
C ARG A 123 7.04 -4.26 -10.49
N VAL A 124 8.27 -4.59 -10.85
CA VAL A 124 9.36 -4.84 -9.91
C VAL A 124 10.26 -3.61 -9.90
N PHE A 125 10.56 -3.11 -8.72
CA PHE A 125 11.43 -1.95 -8.49
C PHE A 125 12.66 -2.37 -7.69
N PHE A 126 13.68 -1.51 -7.69
CA PHE A 126 14.79 -1.56 -6.73
C PHE A 126 15.44 -2.95 -6.62
N GLU A 127 15.80 -3.54 -7.76
CA GLU A 127 16.45 -4.87 -7.84
C GLU A 127 15.65 -6.00 -7.17
N GLY A 128 14.32 -5.91 -7.16
CA GLY A 128 13.46 -6.95 -6.60
C GLY A 128 13.10 -6.75 -5.13
N SER A 129 13.55 -5.66 -4.49
CA SER A 129 13.18 -5.36 -3.11
C SER A 129 11.78 -4.73 -2.95
N LEU A 130 11.15 -4.32 -4.06
CA LEU A 130 9.77 -3.83 -4.07
C LEU A 130 8.98 -4.37 -5.26
N ILE A 131 7.75 -4.80 -5.00
CA ILE A 131 6.79 -5.21 -6.03
C ILE A 131 5.51 -4.40 -5.91
N THR A 132 5.07 -3.78 -7.00
CA THR A 132 3.71 -3.25 -7.15
C THR A 132 2.84 -4.26 -7.88
N VAL A 133 1.65 -4.54 -7.36
CA VAL A 133 0.63 -5.37 -8.02
C VAL A 133 -0.70 -4.63 -8.14
N PHE A 134 -1.36 -4.77 -9.28
CA PHE A 134 -2.63 -4.13 -9.59
C PHE A 134 -3.60 -5.11 -10.25
N SER A 135 -4.75 -5.30 -9.60
CA SER A 135 -5.69 -6.39 -9.94
C SER A 135 -7.01 -5.91 -10.56
N CYS A 136 -7.17 -4.62 -10.84
CA CYS A 136 -8.41 -4.08 -11.39
C CYS A 136 -8.43 -4.08 -12.93
N ARG A 137 -9.47 -4.69 -13.52
CA ARG A 137 -9.69 -4.80 -14.98
C ARG A 137 -10.12 -3.50 -15.65
N PHE A 138 -10.64 -2.55 -14.89
CA PHE A 138 -11.31 -1.37 -15.44
C PHE A 138 -10.37 -0.18 -15.73
N TYR A 139 -9.06 -0.40 -15.63
CA TYR A 139 -8.03 0.61 -15.91
C TYR A 139 -7.40 0.48 -17.31
N GLY A 140 -7.95 -0.39 -18.17
CA GLY A 140 -7.38 -0.64 -19.50
C GLY A 140 -6.02 -1.34 -19.49
N ILE A 141 -5.63 -1.89 -18.33
CA ILE A 141 -4.41 -2.67 -18.13
C ILE A 141 -4.76 -4.12 -17.79
N LYS A 142 -3.87 -5.05 -18.16
CA LYS A 142 -4.01 -6.46 -17.80
C LYS A 142 -3.85 -6.59 -16.28
N PRO A 143 -4.88 -7.02 -15.53
CA PRO A 143 -4.75 -7.20 -14.08
C PRO A 143 -3.86 -8.41 -13.74
N ALA A 144 -3.18 -8.32 -12.61
CA ALA A 144 -2.41 -9.43 -12.08
C ALA A 144 -2.64 -9.64 -10.58
N ALA A 145 -2.31 -10.83 -10.11
CA ALA A 145 -2.14 -11.17 -8.70
C ALA A 145 -0.72 -11.67 -8.46
N LEU A 146 -0.26 -11.54 -7.22
CA LEU A 146 1.03 -12.05 -6.77
C LEU A 146 0.82 -13.33 -5.96
N ASP A 147 1.43 -14.42 -6.41
CA ASP A 147 1.51 -15.68 -5.69
C ASP A 147 2.84 -15.74 -4.93
N LEU A 148 2.80 -15.44 -3.63
CA LEU A 148 3.95 -15.44 -2.73
C LEU A 148 4.21 -16.85 -2.17
N LYS A 149 5.44 -17.34 -2.36
CA LYS A 149 5.91 -18.66 -1.90
C LYS A 149 7.08 -18.50 -0.94
N ASP A 150 7.48 -19.61 -0.33
CA ASP A 150 8.54 -19.65 0.68
C ASP A 150 9.88 -19.17 0.10
N ASN A 151 10.21 -19.60 -1.12
CA ASN A 151 11.48 -19.32 -1.79
C ASN A 151 11.33 -18.53 -3.10
N GLY A 152 10.26 -17.75 -3.24
CA GLY A 152 10.05 -16.95 -4.45
C GLY A 152 8.65 -16.42 -4.60
N PHE A 153 8.36 -15.90 -5.78
CA PHE A 153 7.04 -15.41 -6.15
C PHE A 153 6.78 -15.65 -7.63
N SER A 154 5.52 -15.71 -8.01
CA SER A 154 5.08 -15.73 -9.40
C SER A 154 3.92 -14.78 -9.60
N PHE A 155 3.77 -14.24 -10.81
CA PHE A 155 2.63 -13.42 -11.18
C PHE A 155 1.56 -14.29 -11.85
N VAL A 156 0.31 -14.08 -11.45
CA VAL A 156 -0.86 -14.73 -12.03
C VAL A 156 -1.65 -13.68 -12.78
N SER A 157 -1.84 -13.91 -14.09
CA SER A 157 -2.75 -13.08 -14.89
C SER A 157 -4.20 -13.34 -14.49
N LEU A 158 -4.98 -12.28 -14.25
CA LEU A 158 -6.39 -12.39 -13.92
C LEU A 158 -7.25 -12.14 -15.18
N GLU A 159 -7.35 -13.13 -16.07
CA GLU A 159 -8.22 -13.09 -17.27
C GLU A 159 -9.71 -13.27 -16.95
#